data_AF-A0A5C3P274-F1
#
_entry.id   AF-A0A5C3P274-F1
#
_cell.length_a   1.000
_cell.length_b   1.000
_cell.length_c   1.000
_cell.angle_alpha   90.00
_cell.angle_beta   90.00
_cell.angle_gamma   90.00
#
_symmetry.space_group_name_H-M   'P 1'
#
loop_
_entity.id
_entity.type
_entity.pdbx_description
1 polymer ?
#
loop_
_entity_poly.entity_id
_entity_poly.type
_entity_poly.pdbx_seq_one_letter_code
_entity_poly.pdbx_strand_id
1 'polypeptide(L)'
;RRSVRHAYCQLCDEAFRSQDTLRMHLKGEHQDRYCDTCDQARLLPSSLFGSDYALKEHHVQSPRHAYCQYCDRHFRTHEVLRQHYREHYVQSPAHAYCQRCNMHFPSGAALFDHYRTMHY
;
A
#
# COMPACT_ATOMS: atom_id res chain seq x y z
N ARG A 1 4.64 22.56 -37.66
CA ARG A 1 3.54 22.27 -36.71
C ARG A 1 4.12 21.39 -35.60
N ARG A 2 4.30 21.89 -34.39
CA ARG A 2 4.76 21.05 -33.27
C ARG A 2 3.55 20.26 -32.80
N SER A 3 3.51 18.96 -33.09
CA SER A 3 2.51 18.05 -32.54
C SER A 3 2.68 18.04 -31.03
N VAL A 4 1.77 18.70 -30.31
CA VAL A 4 1.71 18.60 -28.85
C VAL A 4 1.36 17.14 -28.55
N ARG A 5 2.32 16.41 -27.99
CA ARG A 5 2.11 15.04 -27.56
C ARG A 5 1.26 15.09 -26.29
N HIS A 6 -0.06 14.95 -26.45
CA HIS A 6 -0.99 14.90 -25.34
C HIS A 6 -0.72 13.66 -24.49
N ALA A 7 -0.72 13.83 -23.16
CA ALA A 7 -0.70 12.70 -22.23
C ALA A 7 -2.15 12.27 -21.98
N TYR A 8 -2.43 10.96 -22.02
CA TYR A 8 -3.78 10.44 -21.80
C TYR A 8 -3.79 9.40 -20.68
N CYS A 9 -4.90 9.33 -19.94
CA CYS A 9 -5.11 8.31 -18.93
C CYS A 9 -5.47 6.99 -19.59
N GLN A 10 -4.71 5.92 -19.34
CA GLN A 10 -5.00 4.59 -19.90
C GLN A 10 -6.16 3.87 -19.19
N LEU A 11 -6.75 4.46 -18.15
CA LEU A 11 -7.85 3.89 -17.37
C LEU A 11 -9.21 4.50 -17.70
N CYS A 12 -9.25 5.77 -18.14
CA CYS A 12 -10.48 6.50 -18.44
C CYS A 12 -10.43 7.31 -19.75
N ASP A 13 -9.33 7.21 -20.51
CA ASP A 13 -9.08 7.88 -21.79
C ASP A 13 -9.14 9.43 -21.77
N GLU A 14 -9.15 10.05 -20.59
CA GLU A 14 -9.07 11.51 -20.47
C GLU A 14 -7.73 12.05 -20.97
N ALA A 15 -7.77 13.19 -21.66
CA ALA A 15 -6.61 13.86 -22.23
C ALA A 15 -6.14 15.03 -21.37
N PHE A 16 -4.83 15.13 -21.19
CA PHE A 16 -4.19 16.11 -20.34
C PHE A 16 -3.15 16.93 -21.11
N ARG A 17 -3.03 18.20 -20.73
CA ARG A 17 -2.09 19.16 -21.34
C ARG A 17 -0.62 18.84 -21.07
N SER A 18 -0.34 18.01 -20.06
CA SER A 18 1.03 17.65 -19.65
C SER A 18 1.05 16.32 -18.88
N GLN A 19 2.22 15.70 -18.78
CA GLN A 19 2.40 14.49 -17.96
C GLN A 19 2.14 14.77 -16.48
N ASP A 20 2.48 15.95 -15.97
CA ASP A 20 2.29 16.29 -14.55
C ASP A 20 0.81 16.43 -14.20
N THR A 21 0.01 17.00 -15.09
CA THR A 21 -1.46 17.03 -14.93
C THR A 21 -2.08 15.64 -14.97
N LEU A 22 -1.56 14.73 -15.81
CA LEU A 22 -1.98 13.33 -15.81
C LEU A 22 -1.60 12.63 -14.49
N ARG A 23 -0.42 12.89 -13.93
CA ARG A 23 -0.02 12.33 -12.62
C ARG A 23 -0.95 12.78 -11.51
N MET A 24 -1.29 14.07 -11.46
CA MET A 24 -2.24 14.59 -10.47
C MET A 24 -3.61 13.92 -10.60
N HIS A 25 -4.08 13.72 -11.83
CA HIS A 25 -5.30 12.95 -12.11
C HIS A 25 -5.23 11.52 -11.57
N LEU A 26 -4.16 10.79 -11.91
CA LEU A 26 -3.97 9.40 -11.46
C LEU A 26 -3.93 9.28 -9.93
N LYS A 27 -3.34 10.25 -9.23
CA LYS A 27 -3.34 10.28 -7.75
C LYS A 27 -4.71 10.52 -7.14
N GLY A 28 -5.56 11.31 -7.79
CA GLY A 28 -6.88 11.67 -7.27
C GLY A 28 -7.95 10.62 -7.60
N GLU A 29 -8.00 10.21 -8.86
CA GLU A 29 -9.11 9.42 -9.41
C GLU A 29 -8.78 7.92 -9.54
N HIS A 30 -7.49 7.55 -9.54
CA HIS A 30 -7.03 6.17 -9.81
C HIS A 30 -6.02 5.65 -8.79
N GLN A 31 -6.12 6.10 -7.53
CA GLN A 31 -5.22 5.70 -6.44
C GLN A 31 -5.20 4.18 -6.16
N ASP A 32 -6.27 3.47 -6.55
CA ASP A 32 -6.40 2.01 -6.46
C ASP A 32 -5.67 1.28 -7.60
N ARG A 33 -5.26 1.99 -8.66
CA ARG A 33 -4.56 1.43 -9.82
C ARG A 33 -3.19 2.06 -10.07
N TYR A 34 -2.83 3.13 -9.37
CA TYR A 34 -1.62 3.92 -9.63
C TYR A 34 -0.69 3.94 -8.42
N CYS A 35 0.59 3.63 -8.65
CA CYS A 35 1.64 3.74 -7.65
C CYS A 35 2.49 4.99 -7.85
N ASP A 36 2.17 6.05 -7.11
CA ASP A 36 2.86 7.34 -7.17
C ASP A 36 4.36 7.25 -6.86
N THR A 37 4.75 6.47 -5.86
CA THR A 37 6.16 6.28 -5.48
C THR A 37 6.98 5.68 -6.63
N CYS A 38 6.45 4.68 -7.32
CA CYS A 38 7.13 4.04 -8.44
C CYS A 38 7.18 4.95 -9.67
N ASP A 39 6.16 5.77 -9.88
CA ASP A 39 6.12 6.73 -10.99
C ASP A 39 7.16 7.84 -10.81
N GLN A 40 7.19 8.47 -9.63
CA GLN A 40 8.12 9.56 -9.33
C GLN A 40 9.57 9.09 -9.37
N ALA A 41 9.84 7.92 -8.79
CA ALA A 41 11.19 7.38 -8.75
C ALA A 41 11.58 6.59 -10.02
N ARG A 42 10.66 6.49 -11.01
CA ARG A 42 10.85 5.77 -12.29
C ARG A 42 11.37 4.35 -12.11
N LEU A 43 10.74 3.61 -11.20
CA LEU A 43 11.20 2.29 -10.75
C LEU A 43 10.71 1.13 -11.60
N LEU A 44 9.64 1.37 -12.33
CA LEU A 44 8.99 0.38 -13.15
C LEU A 44 8.74 0.96 -14.55
N PRO A 45 8.64 0.10 -15.58
CA PRO A 45 8.23 0.53 -16.92
C PRO A 45 6.84 1.18 -16.93
N SER A 46 5.97 0.78 -16.00
CA SER A 46 4.65 1.35 -15.78
C SER A 46 4.37 1.44 -14.28
N SER A 47 3.74 2.53 -13.86
CA SER A 47 3.21 2.77 -12.51
C SER A 47 1.72 2.44 -12.38
N LEU A 48 1.10 1.92 -13.46
CA LEU A 48 -0.30 1.50 -13.51
C LEU A 48 -0.43 -0.02 -13.34
N PHE A 49 -1.43 -0.44 -12.58
CA PHE A 49 -1.71 -1.82 -12.23
C PHE A 49 -3.08 -2.26 -12.76
N GLY A 50 -3.19 -3.54 -13.13
CA GLY A 50 -4.38 -4.13 -13.73
C GLY A 50 -5.58 -4.33 -12.80
N SER A 51 -5.37 -4.19 -11.49
CA SER A 51 -6.41 -4.23 -10.44
C SER A 51 -5.87 -3.60 -9.14
N ASP A 52 -6.78 -3.34 -8.19
CA ASP A 52 -6.43 -2.95 -6.81
C ASP A 52 -5.60 -4.03 -6.11
N TYR A 53 -5.93 -5.29 -6.34
CA TYR A 53 -5.20 -6.45 -5.85
C TYR A 53 -3.78 -6.48 -6.39
N ALA A 54 -3.58 -6.22 -7.68
CA ALA A 54 -2.24 -6.17 -8.28
C ALA A 54 -1.40 -5.02 -7.69
N LEU A 55 -2.02 -3.87 -7.42
CA LEU A 55 -1.35 -2.75 -6.73
C LEU A 55 -0.99 -3.12 -5.27
N LYS A 56 -1.91 -3.77 -4.56
CA LYS A 56 -1.70 -4.22 -3.18
C LYS A 56 -0.57 -5.24 -3.11
N GLU A 57 -0.58 -6.28 -3.96
CA GLU A 57 0.50 -7.26 -4.06
C GLU A 57 1.84 -6.60 -4.39
N HIS A 58 1.85 -5.60 -5.28
CA HIS A 58 3.04 -4.81 -5.54
C HIS A 58 3.55 -4.09 -4.28
N HIS A 59 2.67 -3.48 -3.48
CA HIS A 59 3.07 -2.84 -2.22
C HIS A 59 3.61 -3.84 -1.20
N VAL A 60 3.07 -5.06 -1.14
CA VAL A 60 3.55 -6.12 -0.24
C VAL A 60 4.94 -6.63 -0.63
N GLN A 61 5.16 -6.89 -1.92
CA GLN A 61 6.39 -7.51 -2.40
C GLN A 61 7.53 -6.52 -2.62
N SER A 62 7.24 -5.22 -2.72
CA SER A 62 8.23 -4.21 -3.04
C SER A 62 8.98 -3.72 -1.79
N PRO A 63 10.33 -3.82 -1.76
CA PRO A 63 11.12 -3.29 -0.65
C PRO A 63 11.10 -1.75 -0.58
N ARG A 64 10.58 -1.08 -1.61
CA ARG A 64 10.45 0.38 -1.67
C ARG A 64 9.25 0.89 -0.86
N HIS A 65 8.31 0.02 -0.53
CA HIS A 65 7.08 0.36 0.15
C HIS A 65 7.16 -0.13 1.60
N ALA A 66 7.07 0.80 2.55
CA ALA A 66 6.81 0.46 3.94
C ALA A 66 5.30 0.32 4.14
N TYR A 67 4.74 -0.79 3.67
CA TYR A 67 3.31 -1.06 3.63
C TYR A 67 2.93 -2.19 4.59
N CYS A 68 1.80 -2.02 5.28
CA CYS A 68 1.20 -3.06 6.11
C CYS A 68 -0.01 -3.66 5.40
N GLN A 69 0.10 -4.92 4.98
CA GLN A 69 -0.94 -5.65 4.25
C GLN A 69 -2.20 -5.95 5.07
N TYR A 70 -2.11 -5.83 6.40
CA TYR A 70 -3.19 -6.16 7.32
C TYR A 70 -4.11 -4.98 7.64
N CYS A 71 -3.63 -3.73 7.47
CA CYS A 71 -4.44 -2.53 7.66
C CYS A 71 -4.40 -1.58 6.46
N ASP A 72 -3.86 -2.05 5.33
CA ASP A 72 -3.72 -1.32 4.07
C ASP A 72 -3.07 0.07 4.22
N ARG A 73 -2.13 0.19 5.16
CA ARG A 73 -1.52 1.47 5.54
C ARG A 73 -0.07 1.57 5.09
N HIS A 74 0.27 2.72 4.53
CA HIS A 74 1.65 3.12 4.22
C HIS A 74 2.29 3.85 5.41
N PHE A 75 3.58 3.63 5.59
CA PHE A 75 4.41 4.27 6.59
C PHE A 75 5.54 5.04 5.92
N ARG A 76 6.00 6.09 6.60
CA ARG A 76 7.11 6.92 6.09
C ARG A 76 8.44 6.17 5.98
N THR A 77 8.65 5.14 6.81
CA THR A 77 9.86 4.32 6.82
C THR A 77 9.57 2.89 7.25
N HIS A 78 10.44 1.95 6.87
CA HIS A 78 10.40 0.56 7.35
C HIS A 78 10.56 0.44 8.87
N GLU A 79 11.30 1.35 9.49
CA GLU A 79 11.44 1.36 10.94
C GLU A 79 10.12 1.68 11.64
N VAL A 80 9.36 2.65 11.11
CA VAL A 80 8.03 2.98 11.62
C VAL A 80 7.04 1.83 11.35
N LEU A 81 7.15 1.14 10.21
CA LEU A 81 6.36 -0.08 9.97
C LEU A 81 6.70 -1.19 10.98
N ARG A 82 7.99 -1.40 11.30
CA ARG A 82 8.40 -2.35 12.34
C ARG A 82 7.92 -1.94 13.73
N GLN A 83 7.92 -0.64 14.04
CA GLN A 83 7.35 -0.12 15.28
C GLN A 83 5.83 -0.33 15.30
N HIS A 84 5.14 -0.08 14.19
CA HIS A 84 3.71 -0.34 14.04
C HIS A 84 3.37 -1.80 14.35
N TYR A 85 4.11 -2.77 13.82
CA TYR A 85 3.91 -4.18 14.17
C TYR A 85 4.12 -4.47 15.67
N ARG A 86 5.02 -3.76 16.34
CA ARG A 86 5.23 -3.87 17.79
C ARG A 86 4.13 -3.21 18.61
N GLU A 87 3.55 -2.10 18.13
CA GLU A 87 2.50 -1.33 18.81
C GLU A 87 1.10 -1.94 18.70
N HIS A 88 0.88 -2.92 17.81
CA HIS A 88 -0.35 -3.75 17.79
C HIS A 88 -0.52 -4.67 19.02
N TYR A 89 0.15 -4.33 20.12
CA TYR A 89 0.25 -5.09 21.35
C TYR A 89 -1.07 -5.21 22.13
N VAL A 90 -2.06 -4.35 21.89
CA VAL A 90 -3.30 -4.35 22.69
C VAL A 90 -4.45 -3.96 21.78
N GLN A 91 -5.32 -4.91 21.44
CA GLN A 91 -6.63 -4.69 20.79
C GLN A 91 -6.63 -3.48 19.85
N SER A 92 -5.82 -3.54 18.80
CA SER A 92 -5.95 -2.57 17.72
C SER A 92 -7.21 -2.93 16.92
N PRO A 93 -8.07 -1.96 16.59
CA PRO A 93 -9.23 -2.20 15.72
C PRO A 93 -8.85 -2.77 14.35
N ALA A 94 -7.57 -2.67 13.95
CA ALA A 94 -7.12 -2.92 12.60
C ALA A 94 -6.62 -4.36 12.33
N HIS A 95 -5.95 -5.03 13.28
CA HIS A 95 -5.55 -6.45 13.15
C HIS A 95 -5.04 -7.04 14.47
N ALA A 96 -5.16 -8.37 14.61
CA ALA A 96 -4.77 -9.11 15.80
C ALA A 96 -3.44 -9.87 15.58
N TYR A 97 -2.39 -9.50 16.33
CA TYR A 97 -1.03 -10.02 16.18
C TYR A 97 -0.36 -10.28 17.54
N CYS A 98 0.36 -11.40 17.65
CA CYS A 98 1.16 -11.75 18.81
C CYS A 98 2.65 -11.51 18.53
N GLN A 99 3.24 -10.54 19.24
CA GLN A 99 4.66 -10.19 19.11
C GLN A 99 5.59 -11.27 19.69
N ARG A 100 5.16 -12.03 20.70
CA ARG A 100 6.00 -13.05 21.34
C ARG A 100 6.35 -14.19 20.39
N CYS A 101 5.42 -14.58 19.52
CA CYS A 101 5.59 -15.67 18.56
C CYS A 101 5.50 -15.23 17.08
N ASN A 102 5.39 -13.92 16.82
CA ASN A 102 5.23 -13.33 15.49
C ASN A 102 4.04 -13.90 14.68
N MET A 103 2.91 -14.17 15.33
CA MET A 103 1.74 -14.77 14.69
C MET A 103 0.56 -13.79 14.52
N HIS A 104 -0.13 -13.89 13.39
CA HIS A 104 -1.37 -13.17 13.12
C HIS A 104 -2.59 -14.04 13.44
N PHE A 105 -3.67 -13.40 13.88
CA PHE A 105 -4.92 -14.04 14.30
C PHE A 105 -6.11 -13.44 13.56
N PRO A 106 -7.16 -14.23 13.31
CA PRO A 106 -8.34 -13.77 12.58
C PRO A 106 -9.19 -12.78 13.39
N SER A 107 -8.98 -12.68 14.71
CA SER A 107 -9.72 -11.77 15.59
C SER A 107 -8.95 -11.44 16.87
N GLY A 108 -9.33 -10.35 17.52
CA GLY A 108 -8.80 -9.99 18.84
C GLY A 108 -9.09 -11.05 19.92
N ALA A 109 -10.21 -11.76 19.81
CA ALA A 109 -10.55 -12.87 20.70
C ALA A 109 -9.59 -14.06 20.50
N ALA A 110 -9.28 -14.43 19.26
CA ALA A 110 -8.34 -15.51 18.97
C ALA A 110 -6.92 -15.18 19.44
N LEU A 111 -6.48 -13.93 19.30
CA LEU A 111 -5.22 -13.47 19.87
C LEU A 111 -5.22 -13.54 21.40
N PHE A 112 -6.31 -13.10 22.04
CA PHE A 112 -6.43 -13.13 23.49
C PHE A 112 -6.36 -14.57 24.05
N ASP A 113 -7.08 -15.51 23.43
CA ASP A 113 -7.02 -16.92 23.81
C ASP A 113 -5.63 -17.53 23.58
N HIS A 114 -5.01 -17.23 22.44
CA HIS A 114 -3.63 -17.64 22.17
C HIS A 114 -2.67 -17.12 23.25
N TYR A 115 -2.75 -15.83 23.58
CA TYR A 115 -1.84 -15.22 24.55
C TYR A 115 -2.01 -15.84 25.94
N ARG A 116 -3.26 -16.07 26.36
CA ARG A 116 -3.58 -16.71 27.63
C ARG A 116 -3.13 -18.17 27.75
N THR A 117 -3.11 -18.91 26.64
CA THR A 117 -2.79 -20.36 26.64
C THR A 117 -1.33 -20.68 26.32
N MET A 118 -0.65 -19.81 25.56
CA MET A 118 0.70 -20.08 25.05
C MET A 118 1.77 -19.17 25.68
N HIS A 119 1.38 -18.09 26.35
CA HIS A 119 2.28 -17.05 26.85
C HIS A 119 2.01 -16.61 28.30
N TYR A 120 0.96 -17.12 28.92
CA TYR A 120 0.65 -16.97 30.34
C TYR A 120 0.67 -18.35 30.99
#